data_AF-A0A2G3K1J7-F1
#
_entry.id   AF-A0A2G3K1J7-F1
#
_cell.length_a   1.000
_cell.length_b   1.000
_cell.length_c   1.000
_cell.angle_alpha   90.00
_cell.angle_beta   90.00
_cell.angle_gamma   90.00
#
_symmetry.space_group_name_H-M   'P 1'
#
loop_
_entity.id
_entity.type
_entity.pdbx_description
1 polymer ?
#
loop_
_entity_poly.entity_id
_entity_poly.type
_entity_poly.pdbx_seq_one_letter_code
_entity_poly.pdbx_strand_id
1 'polypeptide(L)'
;MQSDLAINRKTLEQDPLTGALNRQGLEHLLAAEVKRTRRAKLPMSVAMIDLDDFRQVNAKYGHLVGDKVLIHFTSIIKAVLRESDFVIHYGGEEFLLLRTGGY
;
A
#
# COMPACT_ATOMS: atom_id res chain seq x y z
N MET A 1 -2.67 -25.62 11.40
CA MET A 1 -4.03 -25.11 11.62
C MET A 1 -4.07 -23.64 12.06
N GLN A 2 -3.42 -23.20 13.15
CA GLN A 2 -3.33 -21.75 13.46
C GLN A 2 -2.37 -20.97 12.53
N SER A 3 -1.33 -21.63 12.02
CA SER A 3 -0.38 -21.09 11.02
C SER A 3 -1.04 -20.75 9.69
N ASP A 4 -1.99 -21.57 9.26
CA ASP A 4 -2.56 -21.51 7.91
C ASP A 4 -3.52 -20.32 7.78
N LEU A 5 -4.26 -20.00 8.85
CA LEU A 5 -5.15 -18.84 8.91
C LEU A 5 -4.38 -17.50 8.86
N ALA A 6 -3.23 -17.43 9.53
CA ALA A 6 -2.39 -16.23 9.54
C ALA A 6 -1.70 -16.00 8.18
N ILE A 7 -1.25 -17.08 7.52
CA ILE A 7 -0.70 -17.04 6.17
C ILE A 7 -1.77 -16.59 5.18
N ASN A 8 -2.96 -17.20 5.24
CA ASN A 8 -4.05 -16.86 4.32
C ASN A 8 -4.47 -15.39 4.47
N ARG A 9 -4.52 -14.88 5.70
CA ARG A 9 -4.85 -13.47 5.95
C ARG A 9 -3.84 -12.50 5.37
N LYS A 10 -2.54 -12.78 5.53
CA LYS A 10 -1.48 -11.90 4.99
C LYS A 10 -1.52 -11.85 3.46
N THR A 11 -1.82 -12.99 2.82
CA THR A 11 -1.98 -13.08 1.37
C THR A 11 -3.24 -12.36 0.87
N LEU A 12 -4.32 -12.34 1.66
CA LEU A 12 -5.58 -11.67 1.31
C LEU A 12 -5.54 -10.14 1.48
N GLU A 13 -4.68 -9.62 2.35
CA GLU A 13 -4.56 -8.18 2.63
C GLU A 13 -3.47 -7.50 1.79
N GLN A 14 -2.69 -8.28 1.02
CA GLN A 14 -1.61 -7.78 0.18
C GLN A 14 -1.97 -7.84 -1.30
N ASP A 15 -1.48 -6.87 -2.06
CA ASP A 15 -1.52 -6.90 -3.51
C ASP A 15 -0.48 -7.92 -4.01
N PRO A 16 -0.87 -8.92 -4.81
CA PRO A 16 0.03 -10.00 -5.21
C PRO A 16 1.16 -9.53 -6.13
N LEU A 17 0.97 -8.44 -6.87
CA LEU A 17 1.98 -7.92 -7.80
C LEU A 17 3.07 -7.13 -7.05
N THR A 18 2.67 -6.20 -6.20
CA THR A 18 3.58 -5.23 -5.56
C THR A 18 3.97 -5.61 -4.13
N GLY A 19 3.20 -6.50 -3.51
CA GLY A 19 3.30 -6.82 -2.08
C GLY A 19 2.96 -5.64 -1.15
N ALA A 20 2.41 -4.53 -1.66
CA ALA A 20 1.81 -3.48 -0.84
C ALA A 20 0.52 -4.00 -0.19
N LEU A 21 -0.07 -3.26 0.75
CA LEU A 21 -1.44 -3.58 1.17
C LEU A 21 -2.38 -3.38 -0.01
N ASN A 22 -3.40 -4.21 -0.13
CA ASN A 22 -4.50 -3.97 -1.05
C ASN A 22 -5.62 -3.20 -0.35
N ARG A 23 -6.72 -2.93 -1.08
CA ARG A 23 -7.88 -2.23 -0.53
C ARG A 23 -8.48 -2.90 0.71
N GLN A 24 -8.51 -4.22 0.77
CA GLN A 24 -8.99 -4.94 1.96
C GLN A 24 -8.03 -4.76 3.14
N GLY A 25 -6.71 -4.80 2.90
CA GLY A 25 -5.69 -4.49 3.89
C GLY A 25 -5.83 -3.07 4.44
N LEU A 26 -6.15 -2.09 3.59
CA LEU A 26 -6.41 -0.71 4.00
C LEU A 26 -7.60 -0.60 4.96
N GLU A 27 -8.73 -1.24 4.65
CA GLU A 27 -9.94 -1.17 5.50
C GLU A 27 -9.66 -1.69 6.91
N HIS A 28 -8.98 -2.83 7.01
CA HIS A 28 -8.56 -3.40 8.29
C HIS A 28 -7.57 -2.50 9.04
N LEU A 29 -6.58 -1.97 8.32
CA LEU A 29 -5.58 -1.06 8.87
C LEU A 29 -6.21 0.21 9.43
N LEU A 30 -7.07 0.89 8.65
CA LEU A 30 -7.75 2.11 9.07
C LEU A 30 -8.61 1.88 10.32
N ALA A 31 -9.33 0.75 10.38
CA ALA A 31 -10.16 0.43 11.55
C ALA A 31 -9.33 0.32 12.85
N ALA A 32 -8.10 -0.17 12.77
CA ALA A 32 -7.17 -0.26 13.90
C ALA A 32 -6.49 1.09 14.19
N GLU A 33 -5.92 1.72 13.17
CA GLU A 33 -5.09 2.92 13.32
C GLU A 33 -5.90 4.15 13.72
N VAL A 34 -7.12 4.34 13.19
CA VAL A 34 -7.99 5.46 13.61
C VAL A 34 -8.33 5.38 15.09
N LYS A 35 -8.55 4.16 15.62
CA LYS A 35 -8.80 3.97 17.05
C LYS A 35 -7.55 4.27 17.87
N ARG A 36 -6.37 3.85 17.39
CA ARG A 36 -5.08 4.06 18.06
C ARG A 36 -4.70 5.54 18.11
N THR A 37 -4.67 6.22 16.96
CA THR A 37 -4.28 7.64 16.87
C THR A 37 -5.25 8.54 17.62
N ARG A 38 -6.56 8.26 17.59
CA ARG A 38 -7.55 8.99 18.39
C ARG A 38 -7.30 8.87 19.89
N ARG A 39 -6.99 7.67 20.40
CA ARG A 39 -6.66 7.47 21.82
C ARG A 39 -5.36 8.18 22.22
N ALA A 40 -4.36 8.12 21.34
CA ALA A 40 -3.06 8.72 21.56
C ALA A 40 -3.01 10.25 21.28
N LYS A 41 -4.11 10.83 20.76
CA LYS A 41 -4.19 12.22 20.28
C LYS A 41 -3.09 12.56 19.27
N LEU A 42 -2.78 11.60 18.40
CA LEU A 42 -1.76 11.71 17.37
C LEU A 42 -2.39 12.07 16.02
N PRO A 43 -1.75 12.93 15.21
CA PRO A 43 -2.26 13.24 13.88
C PRO A 43 -2.14 12.02 12.96
N MET A 44 -2.97 11.97 11.92
CA MET A 44 -2.89 10.99 10.86
C MET A 44 -3.04 11.72 9.54
N SER A 45 -2.26 11.32 8.54
CA SER A 45 -2.30 11.93 7.21
C SER A 45 -2.39 10.84 6.15
N VAL A 46 -3.14 11.13 5.09
CA VAL A 46 -3.27 10.27 3.93
C VAL A 46 -2.85 11.07 2.70
N ALA A 47 -2.02 10.48 1.85
CA ALA A 47 -1.73 11.00 0.51
C ALA A 47 -2.19 9.99 -0.54
N MET A 48 -2.84 10.48 -1.59
CA MET A 48 -3.10 9.72 -2.81
C MET A 48 -2.00 10.04 -3.81
N ILE A 49 -1.47 9.01 -4.45
CA ILE A 49 -0.42 9.09 -5.45
C ILE A 49 -0.95 8.40 -6.70
N ASP A 50 -0.85 9.07 -7.83
CA ASP A 50 -1.17 8.54 -9.15
C ASP A 50 0.11 8.55 -9.98
N LEU A 51 0.42 7.48 -10.70
CA LEU A 51 1.61 7.44 -11.55
C LEU A 51 1.28 8.03 -12.91
N ASP A 52 1.78 9.25 -13.14
CA ASP A 52 1.61 9.95 -14.40
C ASP A 52 2.04 9.10 -15.61
N ASP A 53 1.28 9.21 -16.70
CA ASP A 53 1.55 8.57 -17.99
C ASP A 53 1.66 7.03 -17.97
N PHE A 54 1.20 6.34 -16.92
CA PHE A 54 1.31 4.89 -16.81
C PHE A 54 0.62 4.15 -17.97
N ARG A 55 -0.53 4.65 -18.44
CA ARG A 55 -1.18 4.13 -19.65
C ARG A 55 -0.29 4.24 -20.89
N GLN A 56 0.49 5.31 -21.03
CA GLN A 56 1.41 5.49 -22.16
C GLN A 56 2.57 4.49 -22.07
N VAL A 57 3.09 4.23 -20.87
CA VAL A 57 4.11 3.19 -20.62
C VAL A 57 3.58 1.83 -21.06
N ASN A 58 2.37 1.47 -20.64
CA ASN A 58 1.73 0.21 -21.03
C ASN A 58 1.52 0.11 -22.54
N ALA A 59 1.07 1.18 -23.19
CA ALA A 59 0.86 1.20 -24.63
C ALA A 59 2.16 1.04 -25.43
N LYS A 60 3.25 1.64 -24.96
CA LYS A 60 4.55 1.67 -25.66
C LYS A 60 5.41 0.44 -25.38
N TYR A 61 5.36 -0.09 -24.16
CA TYR A 61 6.29 -1.12 -23.70
C TYR A 61 5.59 -2.42 -23.24
N GLY A 62 4.26 -2.44 -23.22
CA GLY A 62 3.45 -3.59 -22.80
C GLY A 62 3.25 -3.67 -21.29
N HIS A 63 2.20 -4.39 -20.88
CA HIS A 63 1.78 -4.51 -19.48
C HIS A 63 2.87 -5.09 -18.56
N LEU A 64 3.69 -6.02 -19.05
CA LEU A 64 4.80 -6.58 -18.26
C LEU A 64 5.83 -5.52 -17.83
N VAL A 65 5.97 -4.44 -18.59
CA VAL A 65 6.83 -3.31 -18.21
C VAL A 65 6.11 -2.40 -17.23
N GLY A 66 4.80 -2.16 -17.39
CA GLY A 66 3.99 -1.49 -16.37
C GLY A 66 4.05 -2.19 -15.02
N ASP A 67 3.94 -3.52 -15.00
CA ASP A 67 4.07 -4.33 -13.80
C ASP A 67 5.42 -4.10 -13.09
N LYS A 68 6.51 -4.05 -13.86
CA LYS A 68 7.85 -3.74 -13.34
C LYS A 68 7.92 -2.33 -12.76
N VAL A 69 7.24 -1.36 -13.38
CA VAL A 69 7.15 0.01 -12.85
C VAL A 69 6.43 0.03 -11.51
N LEU A 70 5.28 -0.64 -11.39
CA LEU A 70 4.52 -0.73 -10.13
C LEU A 70 5.34 -1.39 -9.01
N ILE A 71 6.03 -2.50 -9.31
CA ILE A 71 6.91 -3.20 -8.38
C ILE A 71 8.05 -2.27 -7.95
N HIS A 72 8.71 -1.61 -8.90
CA HIS A 72 9.84 -0.75 -8.62
C HIS A 72 9.46 0.47 -7.79
N PHE A 73 8.36 1.13 -8.15
CA PHE A 73 7.79 2.24 -7.39
C PHE A 73 7.47 1.84 -5.95
N THR A 74 6.83 0.69 -5.75
CA THR A 74 6.52 0.18 -4.42
C THR A 74 7.79 -0.09 -3.60
N SER A 75 8.84 -0.63 -4.23
CA SER A 75 10.14 -0.84 -3.59
C SER A 75 10.78 0.48 -3.17
N ILE A 76 10.72 1.52 -4.00
CA ILE A 76 11.27 2.85 -3.68
C ILE A 76 10.52 3.44 -2.49
N ILE A 77 9.18 3.43 -2.51
CA ILE A 77 8.38 3.95 -1.41
C ILE A 77 8.71 3.21 -0.11
N LYS A 78 8.68 1.87 -0.11
CA LYS A 78 8.97 1.08 1.10
C LYS A 78 10.36 1.35 1.68
N ALA A 79 11.34 1.72 0.85
CA ALA A 79 12.68 2.05 1.31
C ALA A 79 12.78 3.42 2.03
N VAL A 80 11.84 4.34 1.76
CA VAL A 80 11.83 5.69 2.37
C VAL A 80 10.80 5.85 3.48
N LEU A 81 9.83 4.93 3.56
CA LEU A 81 8.81 4.93 4.60
C LEU A 81 9.37 4.46 5.95
N ARG A 82 8.80 5.02 7.02
CA ARG A 82 9.03 4.55 8.38
C ARG A 82 8.27 3.24 8.59
N GLU A 83 8.65 2.49 9.62
CA GLU A 83 7.94 1.26 10.00
C GLU A 83 6.46 1.50 10.37
N SER A 84 6.12 2.72 10.81
CA SER A 84 4.76 3.14 11.18
C SER A 84 3.91 3.62 9.99
N ASP A 85 4.49 3.68 8.80
CA ASP A 85 3.85 4.19 7.60
C ASP A 85 3.46 3.03 6.68
N PHE A 86 2.36 3.18 5.97
CA PHE A 86 1.80 2.11 5.16
C PHE A 86 1.59 2.59 3.73
N VAL A 87 2.08 1.79 2.78
CA VAL A 87 1.75 1.93 1.36
C VAL A 87 0.69 0.91 0.98
N ILE A 88 -0.31 1.38 0.24
CA ILE A 88 -1.43 0.60 -0.25
C ILE A 88 -1.49 0.76 -1.76
N HIS A 89 -1.50 -0.35 -2.50
CA HIS A 89 -1.86 -0.34 -3.91
C HIS A 89 -3.40 -0.31 -3.98
N TYR A 90 -3.96 0.86 -4.32
CA TYR A 90 -5.40 1.07 -4.30
C TYR A 90 -6.06 0.46 -5.55
N GLY A 91 -5.38 0.57 -6.69
CA GLY A 91 -5.70 -0.15 -7.92
C GLY A 91 -5.06 0.48 -9.16
N GLY A 92 -4.78 -0.32 -10.19
CA GLY A 92 -4.20 0.16 -11.44
C GLY A 92 -2.83 0.80 -11.24
N GLU A 93 -2.78 2.13 -11.29
CA GLU A 93 -1.60 2.96 -11.08
C GLU A 93 -1.68 3.85 -9.82
N GLU A 94 -2.75 3.70 -9.04
CA GLU A 94 -3.05 4.51 -7.86
C GLU A 94 -2.54 3.86 -6.56
N PHE A 95 -1.85 4.65 -5.75
CA PHE A 95 -1.35 4.25 -4.44
C PHE A 95 -1.82 5.21 -3.35
N LEU A 96 -2.09 4.66 -2.17
CA LEU A 96 -2.31 5.45 -0.96
C LEU A 96 -1.10 5.31 -0.03
N LEU A 97 -0.73 6.43 0.57
CA LEU A 97 0.22 6.49 1.67
C LEU A 97 -0.52 6.89 2.94
N LEU A 98 -0.51 6.04 3.95
CA LEU A 98 -1.01 6.34 5.28
C LEU A 98 0.17 6.60 6.22
N ARG A 99 0.24 7.81 6.75
CA ARG A 99 1.23 8.21 7.77
C ARG A 99 0.54 8.37 9.12
N THR A 100 1.04 7.68 10.12
CA THR A 100 0.62 7.89 11.51
C THR A 100 1.61 8.84 12.18
N GLY A 101 1.09 9.89 12.80
CA GLY A 101 1.92 10.90 13.45
C GLY A 101 2.45 10.38 14.77
N GLY A 102 3.63 9.80 14.76
CA GLY A 102 4.34 9.36 15.95
C GLY A 102 5.78 9.10 15.54
N TYR A 103 6.72 9.70 16.27
CA TYR A 103 8.19 9.73 16.11
C TYR A 103 8.79 9.11 14.84
#